data_AF-A0A177NJ62-F1
#
_entry.id   AF-A0A177NJ62-F1
#
_cell.length_a   1.000
_cell.length_b   1.000
_cell.length_c   1.000
_cell.angle_alpha   90.00
_cell.angle_beta   90.00
_cell.angle_gamma   90.00
#
_symmetry.space_group_name_H-M   'P 1'
#
loop_
_entity.id
_entity.type
_entity.pdbx_description
1 polymer ?
#
loop_
_entity_poly.entity_id
_entity_poly.type
_entity_poly.pdbx_seq_one_letter_code
_entity_poly.pdbx_strand_id
1 'polypeptide(L)'
;MKVSYRTGVLVALASLFFVLLAPDAMAGAGGTEFNNVWTLLTGWVEGLLGRIIAIVFVIVGLVAGVVRGSIMGFVLGIASGVGLFAAPTIITNIVTATL
;
A
#
# COMPACT_ATOMS: atom_id res chain seq x y z
N MET A 1 -10.76 44.70 3.69
CA MET A 1 -10.12 44.91 2.38
C MET A 1 -11.06 44.43 1.29
N LYS A 2 -11.63 45.31 0.45
CA LYS A 2 -12.46 44.91 -0.70
C LYS A 2 -11.53 44.60 -1.87
N VAL A 3 -11.19 43.34 -2.06
CA VAL A 3 -10.39 42.90 -3.23
C VAL A 3 -11.22 43.19 -4.47
N SER A 4 -10.67 43.95 -5.43
CA SER A 4 -11.39 44.26 -6.67
C SER A 4 -11.61 42.96 -7.48
N TYR A 5 -12.76 42.85 -8.16
CA TYR A 5 -13.12 41.65 -8.94
C TYR A 5 -12.03 41.25 -9.96
N ARG A 6 -11.34 42.25 -10.53
CA ARG A 6 -10.21 42.07 -11.45
C ARG A 6 -8.98 41.48 -10.76
N THR A 7 -8.70 41.91 -9.54
CA THR A 7 -7.60 41.39 -8.71
C THR A 7 -7.88 39.95 -8.26
N GLY A 8 -9.14 39.61 -7.96
CA GLY A 8 -9.55 38.26 -7.61
C GLY A 8 -9.35 37.24 -8.74
N VAL A 9 -9.72 37.61 -9.98
CA VAL A 9 -9.51 36.75 -11.16
C VAL A 9 -8.03 36.53 -11.45
N LEU A 10 -7.20 37.57 -11.29
CA LEU A 10 -5.75 37.45 -11.49
C LEU A 10 -5.09 36.53 -10.45
N VAL A 11 -5.53 36.60 -9.20
CA VAL A 11 -5.05 35.70 -8.13
C VAL A 11 -5.47 34.25 -8.40
N ALA A 12 -6.70 34.01 -8.85
CA ALA A 12 -7.18 32.67 -9.20
C ALA A 12 -6.42 32.05 -10.38
N LEU A 13 -6.16 32.83 -11.43
CA LEU A 13 -5.35 32.40 -12.56
C LEU A 13 -3.89 32.15 -12.17
N ALA A 14 -3.31 32.98 -11.31
CA ALA A 14 -1.97 32.77 -10.80
C ALA A 14 -1.88 31.48 -9.97
N SER A 15 -2.86 31.19 -9.10
CA SER A 15 -2.89 29.93 -8.36
C SER A 15 -3.03 28.70 -9.27
N LEU A 16 -3.84 28.79 -10.32
CA LEU A 16 -3.98 27.70 -11.31
C LEU A 16 -2.67 27.47 -12.06
N PHE A 17 -1.98 28.55 -12.43
CA PHE A 17 -0.67 28.48 -13.07
C PHE A 17 0.40 27.85 -12.16
N PHE A 18 0.40 28.16 -10.85
CA PHE A 18 1.31 27.54 -9.88
C PHE A 18 1.04 26.04 -9.67
N VAL A 19 -0.22 25.59 -9.75
CA VAL A 19 -0.56 24.16 -9.70
C VAL A 19 -0.08 23.42 -10.95
N LEU A 20 -0.16 24.06 -12.13
CA LEU A 20 0.34 23.48 -13.39
C LEU A 20 1.88 23.44 -13.49
N LEU A 21 2.58 24.27 -12.69
CA LEU A 21 4.03 24.31 -12.62
C LEU A 21 4.61 23.47 -11.46
N ALA A 22 3.76 22.77 -10.70
CA ALA A 22 4.24 21.88 -9.65
C ALA A 22 5.15 20.81 -10.26
N PRO A 23 6.38 20.62 -9.77
CA PRO A 23 7.25 19.56 -10.26
C PRO A 23 6.61 18.21 -9.97
N ASP A 24 6.68 17.28 -10.92
CA ASP A 24 6.30 15.89 -10.68
C ASP A 24 7.12 15.36 -9.50
N ALA A 25 6.45 15.02 -8.40
CA ALA A 25 7.09 14.40 -7.25
C ALA A 25 7.50 12.97 -7.64
N MET A 26 8.70 12.78 -8.19
CA MET A 26 9.20 11.46 -8.59
C MET A 26 9.52 10.57 -7.38
N ALA A 27 8.51 9.85 -6.87
CA ALA A 27 8.69 8.81 -5.87
C ALA A 27 9.14 7.49 -6.53
N GLY A 28 10.11 6.78 -5.94
CA GLY A 28 10.46 5.41 -6.33
C GLY A 28 11.40 5.24 -7.54
N ALA A 29 12.11 6.27 -7.99
CA ALA A 29 12.98 6.20 -9.18
C ALA A 29 14.36 5.50 -8.97
N GLY A 30 14.66 5.00 -7.75
CA GLY A 30 15.92 4.33 -7.43
C GLY A 30 15.75 2.87 -7.02
N GLY A 31 16.83 2.07 -7.08
CA GLY A 31 16.84 0.69 -6.55
C GLY A 31 16.52 -0.42 -7.56
N THR A 32 16.65 -0.15 -8.86
CA THR A 32 16.40 -1.14 -9.93
C THR A 32 17.25 -2.41 -9.82
N GLU A 33 18.39 -2.32 -9.14
CA GLU A 33 19.29 -3.44 -8.83
C GLU A 33 18.60 -4.55 -8.03
N PHE A 34 17.54 -4.22 -7.28
CA PHE A 34 16.77 -5.17 -6.46
C PHE A 34 15.47 -5.63 -7.11
N ASN A 35 15.17 -5.23 -8.35
CA ASN A 35 13.94 -5.64 -9.05
C ASN A 35 13.80 -7.16 -9.18
N ASN A 36 14.91 -7.87 -9.39
CA ASN A 36 14.90 -9.34 -9.45
C ASN A 36 14.51 -9.96 -8.11
N VAL A 37 15.04 -9.44 -7.01
CA VAL A 37 14.72 -9.91 -5.65
C VAL A 37 13.26 -9.60 -5.33
N TRP A 38 12.80 -8.39 -5.65
CA TRP A 38 11.41 -7.99 -5.49
C TRP A 38 10.45 -8.92 -6.24
N THR A 39 10.71 -9.17 -7.53
CA THR A 39 9.89 -10.05 -8.36
C THR A 39 9.84 -11.49 -7.83
N LEU A 40 10.98 -11.99 -7.32
CA LEU A 40 11.06 -13.31 -6.74
C LEU A 40 10.24 -13.41 -5.44
N LEU A 41 10.37 -12.44 -4.53
CA LEU A 41 9.63 -12.42 -3.26
C LEU A 41 8.12 -12.22 -3.48
N THR A 42 7.74 -11.31 -4.38
CA THR A 42 6.32 -11.12 -4.73
C THR A 42 5.73 -12.35 -5.40
N GLY A 43 6.48 -13.01 -6.29
CA GLY A 43 6.08 -14.30 -6.88
C GLY A 43 5.89 -15.42 -5.85
N TRP A 44 6.71 -15.45 -4.79
CA TRP A 44 6.50 -16.39 -3.68
C TRP A 44 5.22 -16.09 -2.90
N VAL A 45 4.97 -14.82 -2.60
CA VAL A 45 3.82 -14.36 -1.82
C VAL A 45 2.51 -14.52 -2.59
N GLU A 46 2.48 -14.25 -3.89
CA GLU A 46 1.26 -14.33 -4.72
C GLU A 46 1.02 -15.76 -5.27
N GLY A 47 2.06 -16.58 -5.33
CA GLY A 47 2.02 -17.94 -5.87
C GLY A 47 1.51 -19.02 -4.92
N LEU A 48 1.75 -20.27 -5.28
CA LEU A 48 1.34 -21.45 -4.51
C LEU A 48 1.99 -21.48 -3.11
N LEU A 49 3.22 -21.00 -2.99
CA LEU A 49 3.92 -20.88 -1.70
C LEU A 49 3.12 -20.00 -0.74
N GLY A 50 2.74 -18.78 -1.15
CA GLY A 50 1.93 -17.88 -0.34
C GLY A 50 0.59 -18.48 0.09
N ARG A 51 -0.04 -19.30 -0.77
CA ARG A 51 -1.28 -20.02 -0.43
C ARG A 51 -1.07 -21.05 0.66
N ILE A 52 0.04 -21.80 0.60
CA ILE A 52 0.41 -22.74 1.66
C ILE A 52 0.67 -21.98 2.96
N ILE A 53 1.44 -20.89 2.94
CA ILE A 53 1.72 -20.10 4.15
C ILE A 53 0.42 -19.51 4.75
N ALA A 54 -0.50 -19.03 3.92
CA ALA A 54 -1.78 -18.53 4.40
C ALA A 54 -2.59 -19.61 5.13
N ILE A 55 -2.59 -20.85 4.62
CA ILE A 55 -3.22 -21.98 5.31
C ILE A 55 -2.51 -22.26 6.65
N VAL A 56 -1.18 -22.20 6.68
CA VAL A 56 -0.40 -22.37 7.92
C VAL A 56 -0.76 -21.29 8.95
N PHE A 57 -0.91 -20.03 8.55
CA PHE A 57 -1.34 -18.97 9.46
C PHE A 57 -2.72 -19.22 10.07
N VAL A 58 -3.67 -19.72 9.27
CA VAL A 58 -4.99 -20.10 9.76
C VAL A 58 -4.89 -21.24 10.78
N ILE A 59 -4.08 -22.28 10.49
CA ILE A 59 -3.88 -23.41 11.41
C ILE A 59 -3.27 -22.94 12.73
N VAL A 60 -2.21 -22.13 12.68
CA VAL A 60 -1.54 -21.61 13.88
C VAL A 60 -2.48 -20.73 14.69
N GLY A 61 -3.22 -19.84 14.02
CA GLY A 61 -4.23 -18.99 14.65
C GLY A 61 -5.33 -19.82 15.32
N LEU A 62 -5.82 -20.87 14.66
CA LEU A 62 -6.80 -21.79 15.21
C LEU A 62 -6.28 -22.49 16.47
N VAL A 63 -5.06 -23.05 16.44
CA VAL A 63 -4.46 -23.70 17.61
C VAL A 63 -4.35 -22.72 18.79
N ALA A 64 -3.85 -21.51 18.54
CA ALA A 64 -3.76 -20.47 19.57
C ALA A 64 -5.15 -20.05 20.10
N GLY A 65 -6.17 -20.04 19.24
CA GLY A 65 -7.56 -19.77 19.60
C GLY A 65 -8.16 -20.87 20.48
N VAL A 66 -7.94 -22.14 20.14
CA VAL A 66 -8.41 -23.30 20.90
C VAL A 66 -7.80 -23.30 22.31
N VAL A 67 -6.50 -23.04 22.44
CA VAL A 67 -5.83 -22.94 23.75
C VAL A 67 -6.47 -21.88 24.65
N ARG A 68 -7.02 -20.82 24.06
CA ARG A 68 -7.66 -19.71 24.78
C ARG A 68 -9.19 -19.80 24.81
N GLY A 69 -9.80 -20.86 24.26
CA GLY A 69 -11.25 -20.99 24.14
C GLY A 69 -11.91 -19.86 23.33
N SER A 70 -11.21 -19.27 22.37
CA SER A 70 -11.64 -18.07 21.64
C SER A 70 -11.55 -18.24 20.12
N ILE A 71 -12.60 -17.77 19.42
CA ILE A 71 -12.64 -17.71 17.95
C ILE A 71 -11.69 -16.67 17.37
N MET A 72 -11.22 -15.71 18.18
CA MET A 72 -10.36 -14.63 17.70
C MET A 72 -9.03 -15.12 17.14
N GLY A 73 -8.51 -16.26 17.62
CA GLY A 73 -7.31 -16.87 17.05
C GLY A 73 -7.48 -17.23 15.57
N PHE A 74 -8.64 -17.77 15.20
CA PHE A 74 -8.96 -18.08 13.81
C PHE A 74 -9.10 -16.82 12.95
N VAL A 75 -9.80 -15.80 13.47
CA VAL A 75 -9.95 -14.50 12.79
C VAL A 75 -8.58 -13.87 12.50
N LEU A 76 -7.68 -13.89 13.48
CA LEU A 76 -6.32 -13.37 13.31
C LEU A 76 -5.49 -14.19 12.31
N GLY A 77 -5.66 -15.52 12.29
CA GLY A 77 -5.01 -16.40 11.31
C GLY A 77 -5.47 -16.15 9.87
N ILE A 78 -6.75 -15.86 9.66
CA ILE A 78 -7.27 -15.45 8.34
C ILE A 78 -6.74 -14.06 7.99
N ALA A 79 -6.82 -13.10 8.92
CA ALA A 79 -6.41 -11.72 8.67
C ALA A 79 -4.92 -11.64 8.29
N SER A 80 -4.05 -12.43 8.92
CA SER A 80 -2.63 -12.51 8.55
C SER A 80 -2.41 -13.17 7.20
N GLY A 81 -3.16 -14.22 6.86
CA GLY A 81 -3.11 -14.85 5.53
C GLY A 81 -3.54 -13.89 4.40
N VAL A 82 -4.63 -13.15 4.59
CA VAL A 82 -5.09 -12.13 3.64
C VAL A 82 -4.10 -10.97 3.57
N GLY A 83 -3.58 -10.54 4.71
CA GLY A 83 -2.57 -9.47 4.79
C GLY A 83 -1.29 -9.82 4.03
N LEU A 84 -0.84 -11.08 4.09
CA LEU A 84 0.31 -11.56 3.32
C LEU A 84 0.10 -11.37 1.82
N PHE A 85 -1.05 -11.77 1.28
CA PHE A 85 -1.36 -11.60 -0.14
C PHE A 85 -1.55 -10.15 -0.56
N ALA A 86 -2.11 -9.31 0.30
CA ALA A 86 -2.33 -7.89 -0.02
C ALA A 86 -1.06 -7.04 0.12
N ALA A 87 -0.04 -7.53 0.84
CA ALA A 87 1.16 -6.78 1.15
C ALA A 87 1.92 -6.25 -0.10
N PRO A 88 2.20 -7.05 -1.15
CA PRO A 88 2.89 -6.55 -2.35
C PRO A 88 2.18 -5.37 -3.00
N THR A 89 0.86 -5.47 -3.17
CA THR A 89 0.03 -4.42 -3.78
C THR A 89 0.00 -3.16 -2.92
N ILE A 90 -0.19 -3.29 -1.61
CA ILE A 90 -0.23 -2.16 -0.68
C ILE A 90 1.13 -1.44 -0.66
N ILE A 91 2.23 -2.18 -0.56
CA ILE A 91 3.59 -1.60 -0.53
C ILE A 91 3.86 -0.85 -1.84
N THR A 92 3.57 -1.47 -2.98
CA THR A 92 3.78 -0.83 -4.29
C THR A 92 2.98 0.46 -4.39
N ASN A 93 1.70 0.43 -4.05
CA ASN A 93 0.83 1.60 -4.12
C ASN A 93 1.27 2.74 -3.19
N ILE A 94 1.84 2.44 -2.03
CA ILE A 94 2.36 3.46 -1.10
C ILE A 94 3.65 4.08 -1.64
N VAL A 95 4.57 3.25 -2.15
CA VAL A 95 5.91 3.70 -2.57
C VAL A 95 5.87 4.44 -3.91
N THR A 96 4.93 4.10 -4.80
CA THR A 96 4.76 4.78 -6.10
C THR A 96 3.73 5.91 -6.06
N ALA A 97 3.09 6.19 -4.92
CA ALA A 97 2.13 7.28 -4.82
C ALA A 97 2.82 8.63 -5.00
N THR A 98 2.41 9.39 -6.01
CA THR A 98 2.78 10.80 -6.20
C THR A 98 1.58 11.68 -5.81
N LEU A 99 1.85 12.80 -5.14
CA LEU A 99 0.84 13.80 -4.74
C LEU A 99 0.25 14.52 -5.96
#